data_AF-A0A0R3NEB0-F1
#
_entry.id   AF-A0A0R3NEB0-F1
#
_cell.length_a   1.000
_cell.length_b   1.000
_cell.length_c   1.000
_cell.angle_alpha   90.00
_cell.angle_beta   90.00
_cell.angle_gamma   90.00
#
_symmetry.space_group_name_H-M   'P 1'
#
loop_
_entity.id
_entity.type
_entity.pdbx_description
1 polymer ?
#
loop_
_entity_poly.entity_id
_entity_poly.type
_entity_poly.pdbx_seq_one_letter_code
_entity_poly.pdbx_strand_id
1 'polypeptide(L)' 'MKRGVFKQTSAKKIAASLKRSAEHSARRKSGAYRSALSMLTFYINRAGKTLPKTQRARLERAKVELKHQFGRE' A
#
# COMPACT_ATOMS: atom_id res chain seq x y z
N MET A 1 -3.82 -11.74 -2.45
CA MET A 1 -2.72 -10.86 -1.97
C MET A 1 -1.62 -11.70 -1.34
N LYS A 2 -0.35 -11.35 -1.52
CA LYS A 2 0.74 -12.00 -0.78
C LYS A 2 0.62 -11.67 0.72
N ARG A 3 0.63 -12.69 1.58
CA ARG A 3 0.61 -12.52 3.04
C ARG A 3 1.88 -11.79 3.48
N GLY A 4 1.74 -10.76 4.32
CA GLY A 4 2.88 -10.06 4.92
C GLY A 4 3.45 -8.84 4.18
N VAL A 5 2.83 -8.37 3.07
CA VAL A 5 3.32 -7.17 2.34
C VAL A 5 3.50 -5.97 3.27
N PHE A 6 2.58 -5.75 4.20
CA PHE A 6 2.59 -4.63 5.13
C PHE A 6 3.52 -4.80 6.35
N LYS A 7 4.14 -5.98 6.51
CA LYS A 7 5.15 -6.26 7.55
C LYS A 7 6.57 -5.93 7.09
N GLN A 8 6.75 -5.53 5.82
CA GLN A 8 8.06 -5.21 5.28
C GLN A 8 8.66 -3.95 5.93
N THR A 9 10.00 -3.89 5.97
CA THR A 9 10.76 -2.79 6.57
C THR A 9 10.96 -1.59 5.65
N SER A 10 10.67 -1.71 4.35
CA SER A 10 10.86 -0.66 3.35
C SER A 10 9.55 -0.20 2.73
N ALA A 11 9.29 1.12 2.77
CA ALA A 11 8.13 1.75 2.14
C ALA A 11 8.06 1.49 0.62
N LYS A 12 9.22 1.57 -0.07
CA LYS A 12 9.34 1.26 -1.51
C LYS A 12 8.90 -0.16 -1.84
N LYS A 13 9.30 -1.15 -1.04
CA LYS A 13 8.91 -2.55 -1.26
C LYS A 13 7.41 -2.79 -1.02
N ILE A 14 6.83 -2.10 -0.04
CA ILE A 14 5.38 -2.12 0.22
C ILE A 14 4.65 -1.55 -1.00
N ALA A 15 5.04 -0.36 -1.46
CA ALA A 15 4.45 0.30 -2.61
C ALA A 15 4.54 -0.55 -3.89
N ALA A 16 5.72 -1.11 -4.19
CA ALA A 16 5.93 -1.94 -5.37
C ALA A 16 5.10 -3.23 -5.34
N SER A 17 4.94 -3.83 -4.16
CA SER A 17 4.12 -5.03 -4.00
C SER A 17 2.63 -4.73 -4.16
N LEU A 18 2.16 -3.58 -3.68
CA LEU A 18 0.79 -3.11 -3.84
C LEU A 18 0.50 -2.75 -5.30
N LYS A 19 1.42 -2.04 -5.96
CA LYS A 19 1.34 -1.72 -7.39
C LYS A 19 1.15 -2.99 -8.22
N ARG A 20 2.07 -3.96 -8.10
CA ARG A 20 1.97 -5.25 -8.80
C ARG A 20 0.67 -5.99 -8.51
N SER A 21 0.24 -6.00 -7.24
CA SER A 21 -1.01 -6.68 -6.86
C SER A 21 -2.24 -5.99 -7.46
N ALA A 22 -2.23 -4.66 -7.55
CA ALA A 22 -3.32 -3.89 -8.12
C ALA A 22 -3.34 -3.97 -9.65
N GLU A 23 -2.18 -3.99 -10.32
CA GLU A 23 -2.08 -4.17 -11.77
C GLU A 23 -2.56 -5.55 -12.21
N HIS A 24 -2.13 -6.59 -11.49
CA HIS A 24 -2.44 -7.99 -11.80
C HIS A 24 -3.87 -8.40 -11.40
N SER A 25 -4.57 -7.61 -10.58
CA SER A 25 -5.95 -7.92 -10.22
C SER A 25 -6.88 -7.66 -11.41
N ALA A 26 -7.54 -8.71 -11.92
CA ALA A 26 -8.56 -8.60 -12.97
C ALA A 26 -9.94 -8.16 -12.45
N ARG A 27 -10.18 -8.22 -11.13
CA ARG A 27 -11.48 -7.89 -10.49
C ARG A 27 -11.62 -6.42 -10.06
N ARG A 28 -10.76 -5.54 -10.54
CA ARG A 28 -10.72 -4.14 -10.11
C ARG A 28 -11.81 -3.32 -10.80
N LYS A 29 -12.67 -2.69 -10.01
CA LYS A 29 -13.68 -1.72 -10.46
C LYS A 29 -13.13 -0.30 -10.63
N SER A 30 -11.86 -0.06 -10.26
CA SER A 30 -11.21 1.24 -10.31
C SER A 30 -9.76 1.13 -10.79
N GLY A 31 -9.14 2.26 -11.12
CA GLY A 31 -7.73 2.30 -11.55
C GLY A 31 -6.78 1.66 -10.53
N ALA A 32 -5.68 1.06 -11.03
CA ALA A 32 -4.72 0.32 -10.21
C ALA A 32 -4.16 1.16 -9.04
N TYR A 33 -3.88 2.44 -9.26
CA TYR A 33 -3.46 3.37 -8.19
C TYR A 33 -4.50 3.50 -7.08
N ARG A 34 -5.77 3.77 -7.43
CA ARG A 34 -6.86 3.89 -6.44
C ARG A 34 -7.03 2.59 -5.67
N SER A 35 -6.99 1.45 -6.37
CA SER A 35 -7.09 0.13 -5.74
C SER A 35 -5.96 -0.13 -4.74
N ALA A 36 -4.71 0.20 -5.10
CA ALA A 36 -3.56 0.04 -4.23
C ALA A 36 -3.60 1.00 -3.02
N LEU A 37 -4.00 2.25 -3.22
CA LEU A 37 -4.14 3.24 -2.16
C LEU A 37 -5.25 2.87 -1.17
N SER A 38 -6.43 2.48 -1.67
CA SER A 38 -7.54 2.01 -0.84
C SER A 38 -7.14 0.82 0.02
N MET A 39 -6.36 -0.12 -0.54
CA MET A 39 -5.88 -1.29 0.19
C MET A 39 -4.88 -0.92 1.30
N LEU A 40 -3.98 0.02 1.04
CA LEU A 40 -3.03 0.52 2.04
C LEU A 40 -3.75 1.28 3.17
N THR A 41 -4.66 2.17 2.82
CA THR A 41 -5.48 2.91 3.79
C THR A 41 -6.36 1.97 4.61
N PHE A 42 -6.99 0.97 3.98
CA PHE A 42 -7.76 -0.06 4.68
C PHE A 42 -6.90 -0.82 5.69
N TYR A 43 -5.67 -1.21 5.33
CA TYR A 43 -4.77 -1.89 6.27
C TYR A 43 -4.43 -1.00 7.48
N ILE A 44 -4.10 0.27 7.25
CA ILE A 44 -3.79 1.23 8.33
C ILE A 44 -4.99 1.39 9.26
N ASN A 45 -6.19 1.60 8.69
CA ASN A 45 -7.42 1.79 9.44
C ASN A 45 -7.79 0.53 10.23
N ARG A 46 -7.66 -0.65 9.60
CA ARG A 46 -7.95 -1.95 10.24
C ARG A 46 -6.99 -2.28 11.37
N ALA A 47 -5.70 -1.95 11.22
CA ALA A 47 -4.72 -2.16 12.28
C ALA A 47 -4.95 -1.17 13.44
N GLY A 48 -5.38 0.06 13.14
CA GLY A 48 -5.83 1.03 14.14
C GLY A 48 -4.82 1.21 15.28
N LYS A 49 -5.27 1.01 16.52
CA LYS A 49 -4.46 1.18 17.73
C LYS A 49 -3.39 0.08 17.93
N THR A 50 -3.50 -1.05 17.24
CA THR A 50 -2.53 -2.16 17.34
C THR A 50 -1.29 -1.94 16.47
N LEU A 51 -1.29 -0.89 15.64
CA LEU A 51 -0.20 -0.56 14.74
C LEU A 51 0.85 0.30 15.46
N PRO A 52 2.11 -0.17 15.59
CA PRO A 52 3.18 0.65 16.15
C PRO A 52 3.35 1.96 15.38
N LYS A 53 3.61 3.07 16.08
CA LYS A 53 3.79 4.40 15.46
C LYS A 53 4.83 4.39 14.34
N THR A 54 5.92 3.64 14.52
CA THR A 54 7.00 3.46 13.53
C THR A 54 6.51 2.76 12.26
N GLN A 55 5.67 1.74 12.41
CA GLN A 55 5.07 1.03 11.27
C GLN A 55 4.02 1.90 10.58
N ARG A 56 3.21 2.65 11.34
CA ARG A 56 2.29 3.65 10.77
C ARG A 56 3.02 4.67 9.91
N ALA A 57 4.09 5.28 10.43
CA ALA A 57 4.91 6.23 9.67
C ALA A 57 5.48 5.60 8.38
N ARG A 58 5.91 4.34 8.44
CA ARG A 58 6.37 3.60 7.25
C ARG A 58 5.27 3.39 6.22
N LEU A 59 4.05 3.05 6.65
CA LEU A 59 2.90 2.85 5.77
C LEU A 59 2.41 4.17 5.17
N GLU A 60 2.48 5.27 5.92
CA GLU A 60 2.22 6.61 5.39
C GLU A 60 3.24 7.01 4.32
N ARG A 61 4.54 6.78 4.55
CA ARG A 61 5.56 6.96 3.50
C ARG A 61 5.31 6.07 2.28
N ALA A 62 4.80 4.86 2.48
CA ALA A 62 4.44 3.98 1.38
C ALA A 62 3.33 4.55 0.50
N LYS A 63 2.42 5.41 1.01
CA LYS A 63 1.43 6.12 0.17
C LYS A 63 2.11 7.08 -0.79
N VAL A 64 3.11 7.82 -0.31
CA VAL A 64 3.90 8.76 -1.13
C VAL A 64 4.68 8.00 -2.19
N GLU A 65 5.38 6.93 -1.82
CA GLU A 65 6.09 6.05 -2.77
C GLU A 65 5.14 5.43 -3.80
N LEU A 66 3.92 5.08 -3.40
CA LEU A 66 2.91 4.58 -4.33
C LEU A 66 2.57 5.66 -5.38
N LYS A 67 2.36 6.91 -4.94
CA LYS A 67 2.07 8.05 -5.83
C LYS A 67 3.20 8.23 -6.88
N HIS A 68 4.47 8.21 -6.45
CA HIS A 68 5.65 8.27 -7.33
C HIS A 68 5.72 7.08 -8.31
N GLN A 69 5.53 5.85 -7.84
CA GLN A 69 5.61 4.65 -8.69
C GLN A 69 4.52 4.55 -9.74
N PHE A 70 3.40 5.28 -9.56
CA PHE A 70 2.33 5.40 -10.54
C PHE A 70 2.47 6.64 -11.44
N GLY A 71 3.59 7.37 -11.36
CA GLY A 71 3.86 8.55 -12.19
C GLY A 71 2.90 9.70 -11.96
N ARG A 72 2.31 9.77 -10.76
CA ARG A 72 1.46 10.88 -10.34
C ARG A 72 2.31 11.71 -9.41
N GLU A 73 3.06 12.70 -9.85
CA GLU A 73 3.67 13.69 -8.94
C GLU A 73 2.83 14.95 -8.91
#